data_AF-I6MJU0-F1
#
_entry.id   AF-I6MJU0-F1
#
_cell.length_a   1.000
_cell.length_b   1.000
_cell.length_c   1.000
_cell.angle_alpha   90.00
_cell.angle_beta   90.00
_cell.angle_gamma   90.00
#
_symmetry.space_group_name_H-M   'P 1'
#
loop_
_entity.id
_entity.type
_entity.pdbx_description
1 polymer ?
#
loop_
_entity_poly.entity_id
_entity_poly.type
_entity_poly.pdbx_seq_one_letter_code
_entity_poly.pdbx_strand_id
1 'polypeptide(L)'
;ITSANNLLAAMLDNHIQQGNSLGIDPRQVVWKRCLDMNDRALRNIVVGLGSKMDGMVREDHFVITVASEIMAILCLADDMHDLKKRLGRIIVAYSFDGKPVTADDLQATGAMAALLKDALKPNLIQTLEHTPAIVHGGPFANIAHGCNSVRATKAAMKLADITITEAGFGADLGAEKFFDIKCRMAGLTPDAVVLVATIRALKYNGGVPKAELTNENLDALKKGIVNLEKHIENLQKYGVPVVVKLNSFVTDTQAETDFVRNFCQERGCEFALSEVWEKGGQGGVELAEKVLYVLENKTSEFKPLYEDSLSLKDKINTVATEIYGADGVTYSAAAEKELKRIEELGMGNFPV
;
A
#
# COMPACT_ATOMS: atom_id res chain seq x y z
N ILE A 1 -2.63 16.76 5.72
CA ILE A 1 -2.04 15.58 6.40
C ILE A 1 -0.89 16.00 7.31
N THR A 2 0.17 16.61 6.78
CA THR A 2 1.33 17.12 7.57
C THR A 2 0.90 17.93 8.79
N SER A 3 -0.02 18.88 8.62
CA SER A 3 -0.53 19.72 9.71
C SER A 3 -1.25 18.90 10.79
N ALA A 4 -2.05 17.90 10.44
CA ALA A 4 -2.73 17.05 11.42
C ALA A 4 -1.72 16.17 12.19
N ASN A 5 -0.71 15.63 11.50
CA ASN A 5 0.34 14.81 12.11
C ASN A 5 1.16 15.61 13.12
N ASN A 6 1.57 16.81 12.71
CA ASN A 6 2.41 17.66 13.54
C ASN A 6 1.60 18.36 14.63
N LEU A 7 0.29 18.57 14.46
CA LEU A 7 -0.61 18.95 15.54
C LEU A 7 -0.62 17.89 16.65
N LEU A 8 -0.78 16.60 16.30
CA LEU A 8 -0.76 15.52 17.28
C LEU A 8 0.58 15.46 18.03
N ALA A 9 1.70 15.59 17.31
CA ALA A 9 3.03 15.66 17.93
C ALA A 9 3.17 16.87 18.87
N ALA A 10 2.66 18.04 18.47
CA ALA A 10 2.69 19.24 19.31
C ALA A 10 1.81 19.10 20.56
N MET A 11 0.61 18.50 20.43
CA MET A 11 -0.28 18.25 21.57
C MET A 11 0.32 17.23 22.54
N LEU A 12 1.01 16.20 22.05
CA LEU A 12 1.74 15.23 22.87
C LEU A 12 2.83 15.91 23.71
N ASP A 13 3.71 16.68 23.07
CA ASP A 13 4.80 17.35 23.80
C ASP A 13 4.26 18.44 24.75
N ASN A 14 3.20 19.16 24.36
CA ASN A 14 2.53 20.10 25.25
C ASN A 14 1.90 19.40 26.46
N HIS A 15 1.26 18.24 26.28
CA HIS A 15 0.70 17.48 27.39
C HIS A 15 1.78 17.09 28.42
N ILE A 16 2.94 16.65 27.94
CA ILE A 16 4.09 16.34 28.80
C ILE A 16 4.54 17.61 29.56
N GLN A 17 4.64 18.75 28.87
CA GLN A 17 5.04 20.02 29.46
C GLN A 17 4.06 20.52 30.54
N GLN A 18 2.75 20.37 30.32
CA GLN A 18 1.69 20.89 31.20
C GLN A 18 1.41 19.99 32.43
N GLY A 19 2.31 19.07 32.75
CA GLY A 19 2.23 18.23 33.95
C GLY A 19 2.07 16.74 33.69
N ASN A 20 2.03 16.31 32.43
CA ASN A 20 2.06 14.90 32.02
C ASN A 20 1.09 14.00 32.82
N SER A 21 -0.18 14.41 32.94
CA SER A 21 -1.17 13.69 33.75
C SER A 21 -1.48 12.27 33.27
N LEU A 22 -1.07 11.92 32.04
CA LEU A 22 -1.20 10.57 31.46
C LEU A 22 0.04 9.69 31.78
N GLY A 23 1.05 10.24 32.44
CA GLY A 23 2.27 9.51 32.80
C GLY A 23 3.06 9.00 31.60
N ILE A 24 3.05 9.72 30.47
CA ILE A 24 3.78 9.36 29.25
C ILE A 24 5.27 9.26 29.58
N ASP A 25 5.92 8.16 29.20
CA ASP A 25 7.37 8.05 29.23
C ASP A 25 7.94 8.69 27.94
N PRO A 26 8.70 9.80 28.01
CA PRO A 26 9.24 10.47 26.82
C PRO A 26 10.15 9.58 25.97
N ARG A 27 10.67 8.48 26.53
CA ARG A 27 11.51 7.49 25.83
C ARG A 27 10.68 6.45 25.08
N GLN A 28 9.39 6.39 25.33
CA GLN A 28 8.43 5.46 24.72
C GLN A 28 7.42 6.19 23.82
N VAL A 29 7.79 7.37 23.31
CA VAL A 29 7.02 8.05 22.26
C VAL A 29 7.29 7.37 20.93
N VAL A 30 6.23 6.85 20.30
CA VAL A 30 6.30 6.17 19.00
C VAL A 30 5.84 7.06 17.85
N TRP A 31 5.05 8.11 18.16
CA TRP A 31 4.60 9.08 17.18
C TRP A 31 5.74 9.97 16.71
N LYS A 32 5.91 10.06 15.39
CA LYS A 32 6.96 10.85 14.73
C LYS A 32 6.37 12.10 14.09
N ARG A 33 7.16 13.16 14.01
CA ARG A 33 6.84 14.34 13.19
C ARG A 33 6.94 13.97 11.70
N CYS A 34 6.37 14.79 10.82
CA CYS A 34 6.53 14.59 9.39
C CYS A 34 6.73 15.88 8.60
N LEU A 35 7.39 15.75 7.45
CA LEU A 35 7.63 16.82 6.49
C LEU A 35 7.68 16.22 5.08
N ASP A 36 7.05 16.86 4.09
CA ASP A 36 7.09 16.38 2.70
C ASP A 36 8.31 16.90 1.94
N MET A 37 9.49 16.59 2.47
CA MET A 37 10.79 16.93 1.88
C MET A 37 11.76 15.77 2.11
N ASN A 38 12.63 15.55 1.13
CA ASN A 38 13.71 14.55 1.23
C ASN A 38 14.86 15.09 2.11
N ASP A 39 14.60 15.28 3.40
CA ASP A 39 15.56 15.82 4.36
C ASP A 39 16.11 14.72 5.28
N ARG A 40 17.32 14.26 4.97
CA ARG A 40 17.99 13.21 5.76
C ARG A 40 18.43 13.70 7.15
N ALA A 41 18.61 15.01 7.34
CA ALA A 41 19.14 15.56 8.59
C ALA A 41 18.12 15.48 9.73
N LEU A 42 16.83 15.43 9.40
CA LEU A 42 15.74 15.30 10.36
C LEU A 42 15.43 13.84 10.76
N ARG A 43 16.19 12.87 10.26
CA ARG A 43 15.96 11.45 10.57
C ARG A 43 16.11 11.15 12.04
N ASN A 44 17.10 11.72 12.73
CA ASN A 44 17.34 11.53 14.17
C ASN A 44 17.65 12.90 14.76
N ILE A 45 16.82 13.36 15.68
CA ILE A 45 16.95 14.68 16.30
C ILE A 45 16.72 14.58 17.80
N VAL A 46 17.09 15.63 18.51
CA VAL A 46 16.69 15.86 19.90
C VAL A 46 15.85 17.13 19.93
N VAL A 47 14.66 17.05 20.53
CA VAL A 47 13.70 18.17 20.65
C VAL A 47 13.57 18.61 22.11
N GLY A 48 12.92 19.75 22.34
CA GLY A 48 12.68 20.28 23.69
C GLY A 48 13.95 20.77 24.39
N LEU A 49 14.99 21.12 23.63
CA LEU A 49 16.18 21.78 24.15
C LEU A 49 15.89 23.25 24.50
N GLY A 50 16.67 23.82 25.41
CA GLY A 50 16.54 25.21 25.82
C GLY A 50 16.23 25.36 27.30
N SER A 51 15.35 26.30 27.63
CA SER A 51 14.86 26.54 28.99
C SER A 51 13.79 25.52 29.40
N LYS A 52 13.45 25.50 30.69
CA LYS A 52 12.34 24.70 31.22
C LYS A 52 10.99 24.99 30.54
N MET A 53 10.83 26.17 29.93
CA MET A 53 9.59 26.56 29.25
C MET A 53 9.55 26.10 27.79
N ASP A 54 10.66 25.62 27.23
CA ASP A 54 10.79 25.25 25.81
C ASP A 54 10.46 23.77 25.51
N GLY A 55 10.16 22.99 26.56
CA GLY A 55 9.70 21.60 26.46
C GLY A 55 10.52 20.61 27.27
N MET A 56 10.22 19.32 27.08
CA MET A 56 10.94 18.20 27.67
C MET A 56 11.92 17.62 26.65
N VAL A 57 13.19 17.46 27.06
CA VAL A 57 14.22 16.89 26.20
C VAL A 57 13.92 15.42 25.90
N ARG A 58 13.84 15.06 24.62
CA ARG A 58 13.73 13.66 24.15
C ARG A 58 14.28 13.49 22.75
N GLU A 59 14.61 12.25 22.40
CA GLU A 59 14.87 11.86 21.02
C GLU A 59 13.57 11.90 20.20
N ASP A 60 13.68 12.29 18.93
CA ASP A 60 12.56 12.33 18.00
C ASP A 60 13.03 12.09 16.56
N HIS A 61 12.07 11.89 15.67
CA HIS A 61 12.32 11.62 14.26
C HIS A 61 11.30 12.34 13.38
N PHE A 62 11.73 12.72 12.17
CA PHE A 62 10.82 13.04 11.08
C PHE A 62 10.70 11.87 10.10
N VAL A 63 9.47 11.65 9.63
CA VAL A 63 9.19 10.81 8.45
C VAL A 63 8.71 11.69 7.30
N ILE A 64 8.82 11.19 6.06
CA ILE A 64 8.17 11.86 4.93
C ILE A 64 6.64 11.81 5.12
N THR A 65 5.90 12.85 4.73
CA THR A 65 4.45 12.97 5.04
C THR A 65 3.64 11.74 4.60
N VAL A 66 3.94 11.16 3.44
CA VAL A 66 3.26 9.98 2.91
C VAL A 66 3.48 8.69 3.73
N ALA A 67 4.48 8.68 4.61
CA ALA A 67 4.76 7.60 5.56
C ALA A 67 4.03 7.75 6.91
N SER A 68 3.30 8.86 7.11
CA SER A 68 2.48 9.05 8.32
C SER A 68 1.31 8.07 8.37
N GLU A 69 0.99 7.56 9.57
CA GLU A 69 -0.23 6.78 9.79
C GLU A 69 -1.50 7.56 9.43
N ILE A 70 -1.48 8.90 9.52
CA ILE A 70 -2.60 9.75 9.07
C ILE A 70 -2.87 9.55 7.57
N MET A 71 -1.84 9.35 6.76
CA MET A 71 -2.02 9.05 5.34
C MET A 71 -2.72 7.70 5.15
N ALA A 72 -2.29 6.66 5.87
CA ALA A 72 -2.93 5.35 5.83
C ALA A 72 -4.40 5.41 6.30
N ILE A 73 -4.67 6.11 7.39
CA ILE A 73 -6.01 6.33 7.92
C ILE A 73 -6.91 7.08 6.93
N LEU A 74 -6.41 8.15 6.29
CA LEU A 74 -7.14 8.88 5.26
C LEU A 74 -7.46 7.98 4.06
N CYS A 75 -6.56 7.08 3.70
CA CYS A 75 -6.75 6.17 2.58
C CYS A 75 -7.71 5.01 2.92
N LEU A 76 -7.87 4.63 4.18
CA LEU A 76 -8.75 3.53 4.58
C LEU A 76 -10.09 3.98 5.18
N ALA A 77 -10.28 5.27 5.45
CA ALA A 77 -11.52 5.79 6.01
C ALA A 77 -12.65 5.79 4.99
N ASP A 78 -13.83 5.28 5.39
CA ASP A 78 -15.05 5.33 4.57
C ASP A 78 -15.66 6.74 4.53
N ASP A 79 -15.69 7.39 5.69
CA ASP A 79 -16.28 8.72 5.87
C ASP A 79 -15.60 9.51 7.01
N MET A 80 -16.16 10.68 7.34
CA MET A 80 -15.62 11.54 8.40
C MET A 80 -15.76 10.94 9.81
N HIS A 81 -16.81 10.13 10.05
CA HIS A 81 -17.01 9.47 11.33
C HIS A 81 -15.99 8.34 11.52
N ASP A 82 -15.80 7.50 10.50
CA ASP A 82 -14.77 6.46 10.50
C ASP A 82 -13.35 7.06 10.59
N LEU A 83 -13.08 8.16 9.86
CA LEU A 83 -11.83 8.90 9.97
C LEU A 83 -11.54 9.29 11.44
N LYS A 84 -12.51 9.90 12.13
CA LYS A 84 -12.37 10.28 13.54
C LYS A 84 -12.11 9.07 14.43
N LYS A 85 -12.86 7.98 14.26
CA LYS A 85 -12.68 6.75 15.03
C LYS A 85 -11.29 6.14 14.83
N ARG A 86 -10.74 6.20 13.62
CA ARG A 86 -9.38 5.73 13.32
C ARG A 86 -8.32 6.65 13.93
N LEU A 87 -8.47 7.97 13.75
CA LEU A 87 -7.56 8.96 14.33
C LEU A 87 -7.47 8.83 15.86
N GLY A 88 -8.61 8.65 16.54
CA GLY A 88 -8.65 8.52 18.00
C GLY A 88 -7.94 7.29 18.55
N ARG A 89 -7.86 6.21 17.75
CA ARG A 89 -7.21 4.94 18.11
C ARG A 89 -5.69 4.93 17.89
N ILE A 90 -5.12 5.97 17.29
CA ILE A 90 -3.67 6.06 17.08
C ILE A 90 -2.97 5.99 18.44
N ILE A 91 -2.07 5.02 18.62
CA ILE A 91 -1.18 4.95 19.78
C ILE A 91 0.00 5.89 19.51
N VAL A 92 0.19 6.88 20.37
CA VAL A 92 1.23 7.89 20.20
C VAL A 92 2.45 7.68 21.10
N ALA A 93 2.23 7.05 22.26
CA ALA A 93 3.27 6.76 23.23
C ALA A 93 2.80 5.66 24.19
N TYR A 94 3.70 5.26 25.09
CA TYR A 94 3.36 4.44 26.25
C TYR A 94 3.69 5.18 27.55
N SER A 95 2.91 4.92 28.60
CA SER A 95 3.17 5.44 29.93
C SER A 95 4.36 4.74 30.60
N PHE A 96 4.82 5.25 31.74
CA PHE A 96 5.82 4.57 32.58
C PHE A 96 5.38 3.17 33.03
N ASP A 97 4.07 2.94 33.14
CA ASP A 97 3.48 1.63 33.45
C ASP A 97 3.33 0.73 32.21
N GLY A 98 3.76 1.19 31.02
CA GLY A 98 3.67 0.47 29.76
C GLY A 98 2.28 0.49 29.10
N LYS A 99 1.33 1.29 29.60
CA LYS A 99 -0.02 1.40 29.02
C LYS A 99 0.01 2.26 27.76
N PRO A 100 -0.73 1.89 26.69
CA PRO A 100 -0.82 2.72 25.49
C PRO A 100 -1.51 4.04 25.81
N VAL A 101 -1.00 5.12 25.22
CA VAL A 101 -1.62 6.44 25.22
C VAL A 101 -2.03 6.77 23.80
N THR A 102 -3.29 7.15 23.62
CA THR A 102 -3.91 7.37 22.31
C THR A 102 -4.08 8.84 21.98
N ALA A 103 -4.42 9.14 20.72
CA ALA A 103 -4.77 10.50 20.30
C ALA A 103 -6.07 11.01 20.96
N ASP A 104 -7.00 10.12 21.32
CA ASP A 104 -8.20 10.48 22.09
C ASP A 104 -7.88 10.84 23.54
N ASP A 105 -6.92 10.16 24.17
CA ASP A 105 -6.45 10.53 25.53
C ASP A 105 -5.85 11.94 25.54
N LEU A 106 -5.24 12.36 24.43
CA LEU A 106 -4.74 13.73 24.20
C LEU A 106 -5.81 14.70 23.70
N GLN A 107 -7.04 14.24 23.47
CA GLN A 107 -8.17 15.02 22.92
C GLN A 107 -7.86 15.67 21.55
N ALA A 108 -6.98 15.05 20.74
CA ALA A 108 -6.49 15.61 19.48
C ALA A 108 -7.41 15.32 18.28
N THR A 109 -8.26 14.30 18.38
CA THR A 109 -9.04 13.74 17.26
C THR A 109 -9.93 14.76 16.56
N GLY A 110 -10.66 15.58 17.32
CA GLY A 110 -11.54 16.60 16.74
C GLY A 110 -10.78 17.62 15.90
N ALA A 111 -9.64 18.09 16.40
CA ALA A 111 -8.81 19.09 15.73
C ALA A 111 -8.10 18.51 14.50
N MET A 112 -7.57 17.28 14.59
CA MET A 112 -7.02 16.57 13.43
C MET A 112 -8.07 16.37 12.33
N ALA A 113 -9.29 15.95 12.69
CA ALA A 113 -10.38 15.76 11.73
C ALA A 113 -10.80 17.08 11.08
N ALA A 114 -10.79 18.19 11.83
CA ALA A 114 -11.05 19.52 11.27
C ALA A 114 -10.01 19.91 10.20
N LEU A 115 -8.72 19.67 10.46
CA LEU A 115 -7.64 19.90 9.49
C LEU A 115 -7.71 19.00 8.25
N LEU A 116 -8.39 17.86 8.35
CA LEU A 116 -8.55 16.89 7.26
C LEU A 116 -9.91 17.00 6.56
N LYS A 117 -10.79 17.92 6.98
CA LYS A 117 -12.18 18.02 6.50
C LYS A 117 -12.28 18.08 4.98
N ASP A 118 -11.54 18.99 4.35
CA ASP A 118 -11.55 19.13 2.89
C ASP A 118 -10.61 18.14 2.23
N ALA A 119 -9.50 17.79 2.87
CA ALA A 119 -8.55 16.80 2.39
C ALA A 119 -9.14 15.39 2.29
N LEU A 120 -10.28 15.10 2.92
CA LEU A 120 -10.99 13.82 2.80
C LEU A 120 -11.84 13.74 1.51
N LYS A 121 -12.03 14.84 0.78
CA LYS A 121 -12.81 14.87 -0.46
C LYS A 121 -11.92 14.41 -1.64
N PRO A 122 -12.34 13.38 -2.41
CA PRO A 122 -11.58 12.97 -3.60
C PRO A 122 -11.43 14.08 -4.64
N ASN A 123 -10.26 14.18 -5.27
CA ASN A 123 -9.98 15.19 -6.28
C ASN A 123 -10.26 14.64 -7.68
N LEU A 124 -11.23 15.24 -8.38
CA LEU A 124 -11.52 14.93 -9.78
C LEU A 124 -10.56 15.71 -10.69
N ILE A 125 -9.90 14.98 -11.58
CA ILE A 125 -9.10 15.47 -12.68
C ILE A 125 -9.47 14.70 -13.96
N GLN A 126 -8.66 14.79 -15.01
CA GLN A 126 -8.88 14.04 -16.25
C GLN A 126 -7.56 13.58 -16.88
N THR A 127 -7.63 12.54 -17.70
CA THR A 127 -6.53 12.10 -18.58
C THR A 127 -6.35 13.09 -19.76
N LEU A 128 -5.32 12.88 -20.59
CA LEU A 128 -5.13 13.65 -21.83
C LEU A 128 -6.31 13.51 -22.81
N GLU A 129 -7.04 12.40 -22.73
CA GLU A 129 -8.21 12.10 -23.57
C GLU A 129 -9.53 12.35 -22.83
N HIS A 130 -9.50 13.19 -21.81
CA HIS A 130 -10.67 13.67 -21.06
C HIS A 130 -11.43 12.60 -20.28
N THR A 131 -10.86 11.39 -20.10
CA THR A 131 -11.41 10.38 -19.19
C THR A 131 -11.36 10.92 -17.75
N PRO A 132 -12.47 10.93 -17.00
CA PRO A 132 -12.47 11.30 -15.60
C PRO A 132 -11.49 10.45 -14.79
N ALA A 133 -10.67 11.08 -13.95
CA ALA A 133 -9.73 10.39 -13.07
C ALA A 133 -9.79 10.98 -11.67
N ILE A 134 -9.74 10.13 -10.63
CA ILE A 134 -9.75 10.56 -9.23
C ILE A 134 -8.38 10.30 -8.61
N VAL A 135 -7.69 11.36 -8.18
CA VAL A 135 -6.39 11.27 -7.49
C VAL A 135 -6.56 11.66 -6.03
N HIS A 136 -6.43 10.69 -5.12
CA HIS A 136 -6.68 10.93 -3.70
C HIS A 136 -5.97 9.92 -2.79
N GLY A 137 -5.12 10.44 -1.90
CA GLY A 137 -4.29 9.63 -1.02
C GLY A 137 -3.08 9.02 -1.74
N GLY A 138 -2.12 8.55 -0.95
CA GLY A 138 -0.88 7.96 -1.47
C GLY A 138 0.03 7.51 -0.32
N PRO A 139 -0.33 6.44 0.41
CA PRO A 139 0.52 5.87 1.44
C PRO A 139 1.65 5.08 0.80
N PHE A 140 2.71 4.84 1.57
CA PHE A 140 3.73 3.87 1.18
C PHE A 140 3.16 2.45 1.02
N ALA A 141 3.81 1.64 0.18
CA ALA A 141 3.44 0.25 -0.09
C ALA A 141 4.29 -0.78 0.69
N ASN A 142 5.23 -0.33 1.52
CA ASN A 142 6.01 -1.19 2.42
C ASN A 142 5.43 -1.16 3.85
N ILE A 143 5.47 -0.02 4.52
CA ILE A 143 4.96 0.18 5.89
C ILE A 143 3.45 0.45 5.96
N ALA A 144 2.79 0.52 4.79
CA ALA A 144 1.36 0.67 4.63
C ALA A 144 0.92 -0.06 3.35
N HIS A 145 -0.34 0.12 2.94
CA HIS A 145 -1.01 -0.69 1.92
C HIS A 145 -0.85 -0.17 0.47
N GLY A 146 -0.20 0.98 0.25
CA GLY A 146 0.17 1.41 -1.10
C GLY A 146 -0.97 1.73 -2.08
N CYS A 147 -2.18 2.01 -1.61
CA CYS A 147 -3.34 2.27 -2.49
C CYS A 147 -3.86 3.70 -2.35
N ASN A 148 -4.55 4.19 -3.38
CA ASN A 148 -5.39 5.38 -3.26
C ASN A 148 -6.56 5.12 -2.28
N SER A 149 -7.25 6.18 -1.86
CA SER A 149 -8.26 6.06 -0.82
C SER A 149 -9.47 5.19 -1.19
N VAL A 150 -10.02 4.48 -0.20
CA VAL A 150 -11.30 3.77 -0.25
C VAL A 150 -12.41 4.68 -0.74
N ARG A 151 -12.50 5.90 -0.20
CA ARG A 151 -13.53 6.86 -0.58
C ARG A 151 -13.49 7.23 -2.07
N ALA A 152 -12.30 7.40 -2.64
CA ALA A 152 -12.15 7.65 -4.08
C ALA A 152 -12.57 6.44 -4.92
N THR A 153 -12.14 5.23 -4.54
CA THR A 153 -12.53 4.00 -5.25
C THR A 153 -14.06 3.79 -5.18
N LYS A 154 -14.67 3.90 -4.01
CA LYS A 154 -16.13 3.77 -3.84
C LYS A 154 -16.90 4.85 -4.61
N ALA A 155 -16.41 6.09 -4.63
CA ALA A 155 -17.03 7.16 -5.42
C ALA A 155 -16.97 6.84 -6.92
N ALA A 156 -15.81 6.43 -7.44
CA ALA A 156 -15.67 6.03 -8.84
C ALA A 156 -16.59 4.87 -9.22
N MET A 157 -16.68 3.83 -8.38
CA MET A 157 -17.56 2.67 -8.60
C MET A 157 -19.05 3.02 -8.61
N LYS A 158 -19.45 4.15 -8.04
CA LYS A 158 -20.84 4.64 -8.09
C LYS A 158 -21.09 5.58 -9.28
N LEU A 159 -20.04 6.08 -9.92
CA LEU A 159 -20.11 7.06 -11.00
C LEU A 159 -19.79 6.47 -12.38
N ALA A 160 -19.17 5.29 -12.43
CA ALA A 160 -18.74 4.62 -13.66
C ALA A 160 -19.03 3.12 -13.62
N ASP A 161 -19.30 2.54 -14.79
CA ASP A 161 -19.54 1.11 -14.94
C ASP A 161 -18.26 0.29 -14.71
N ILE A 162 -17.10 0.84 -15.07
CA ILE A 162 -15.79 0.23 -14.87
C ILE A 162 -14.89 1.22 -14.13
N THR A 163 -14.36 0.81 -12.98
CA THR A 163 -13.42 1.59 -12.18
C THR A 163 -12.05 0.91 -12.19
N ILE A 164 -11.06 1.58 -12.79
CA ILE A 164 -9.67 1.13 -12.81
C ILE A 164 -8.91 1.79 -11.65
N THR A 165 -8.15 0.99 -10.90
CA THR A 165 -7.28 1.44 -9.83
C THR A 165 -5.98 0.63 -9.82
N GLU A 166 -5.03 1.04 -9.00
CA GLU A 166 -3.71 0.42 -8.92
C GLU A 166 -3.20 0.40 -7.46
N ALA A 167 -2.16 -0.39 -7.23
CA ALA A 167 -1.43 -0.44 -5.98
C ALA A 167 0.08 -0.36 -6.26
N GLY A 168 0.84 0.24 -5.34
CA GLY A 168 2.27 0.45 -5.49
C GLY A 168 3.09 -0.84 -5.40
N PHE A 169 4.28 -0.83 -6.03
CA PHE A 169 5.19 -1.99 -6.18
C PHE A 169 4.60 -3.13 -7.04
N GLY A 170 5.14 -4.35 -6.89
CA GLY A 170 4.66 -5.54 -7.60
C GLY A 170 3.44 -6.17 -6.93
N ALA A 171 2.89 -7.21 -7.55
CA ALA A 171 1.70 -7.90 -7.03
C ALA A 171 1.97 -8.65 -5.70
N ASP A 172 3.23 -8.92 -5.38
CA ASP A 172 3.69 -9.48 -4.11
C ASP A 172 3.46 -8.53 -2.92
N LEU A 173 3.50 -7.22 -3.13
CA LEU A 173 3.28 -6.22 -2.09
C LEU A 173 1.99 -5.42 -2.29
N GLY A 174 1.85 -4.79 -3.47
CA GLY A 174 0.74 -3.89 -3.74
C GLY A 174 -0.59 -4.62 -3.86
N ALA A 175 -0.65 -5.66 -4.69
CA ALA A 175 -1.89 -6.40 -4.91
C ALA A 175 -2.29 -7.21 -3.67
N GLU A 176 -1.33 -7.87 -3.01
CA GLU A 176 -1.52 -8.54 -1.71
C GLU A 176 -2.19 -7.58 -0.71
N LYS A 177 -1.61 -6.40 -0.47
CA LYS A 177 -2.19 -5.42 0.47
C LYS A 177 -3.49 -4.79 -0.02
N PHE A 178 -3.67 -4.62 -1.33
CA PHE A 178 -4.94 -4.19 -1.88
C PHE A 178 -6.04 -5.20 -1.55
N PHE A 179 -5.78 -6.50 -1.68
CA PHE A 179 -6.72 -7.57 -1.39
C PHE A 179 -6.91 -7.80 0.12
N ASP A 180 -5.82 -8.02 0.85
CA ASP A 180 -5.84 -8.43 2.25
C ASP A 180 -6.07 -7.27 3.22
N ILE A 181 -5.85 -6.02 2.82
CA ILE A 181 -6.12 -4.85 3.66
C ILE A 181 -7.27 -4.01 3.08
N LYS A 182 -7.10 -3.43 1.88
CA LYS A 182 -8.07 -2.45 1.36
C LYS A 182 -9.42 -3.09 1.05
N CYS A 183 -9.45 -4.19 0.29
CA CYS A 183 -10.68 -4.91 -0.04
C CYS A 183 -11.36 -5.48 1.20
N ARG A 184 -10.59 -6.14 2.08
CA ARG A 184 -11.06 -6.66 3.37
C ARG A 184 -11.76 -5.58 4.20
N MET A 185 -11.12 -4.43 4.41
CA MET A 185 -11.66 -3.37 5.26
C MET A 185 -12.82 -2.60 4.60
N ALA A 186 -12.80 -2.44 3.28
CA ALA A 186 -13.78 -1.62 2.56
C ALA A 186 -14.96 -2.41 2.00
N GLY A 187 -14.93 -3.75 2.07
CA GLY A 187 -15.94 -4.63 1.47
C GLY A 187 -15.92 -4.55 -0.05
N LEU A 188 -14.73 -4.49 -0.67
CA LEU A 188 -14.58 -4.44 -2.12
C LEU A 188 -14.26 -5.84 -2.67
N THR A 189 -14.85 -6.17 -3.81
CA THR A 189 -14.64 -7.43 -4.52
C THR A 189 -14.12 -7.12 -5.94
N PRO A 190 -12.82 -7.34 -6.22
CA PRO A 190 -12.25 -7.03 -7.54
C PRO A 190 -12.73 -8.03 -8.59
N ASP A 191 -13.22 -7.54 -9.72
CA ASP A 191 -13.75 -8.38 -10.81
C ASP A 191 -12.66 -8.93 -11.74
N ALA A 192 -11.55 -8.21 -11.89
CA ALA A 192 -10.39 -8.60 -12.69
C ALA A 192 -9.12 -7.90 -12.20
N VAL A 193 -7.96 -8.47 -12.55
CA VAL A 193 -6.65 -7.83 -12.41
C VAL A 193 -5.93 -7.74 -13.73
N VAL A 194 -5.30 -6.59 -13.97
CA VAL A 194 -4.32 -6.41 -15.04
C VAL A 194 -2.90 -6.48 -14.45
N LEU A 195 -2.14 -7.52 -14.83
CA LEU A 195 -0.75 -7.70 -14.43
C LEU A 195 0.18 -7.15 -15.51
N VAL A 196 0.93 -6.09 -15.19
CA VAL A 196 1.79 -5.40 -16.15
C VAL A 196 3.20 -5.98 -16.17
N ALA A 197 3.74 -6.23 -17.36
CA ALA A 197 5.12 -6.69 -17.57
C ALA A 197 5.78 -5.96 -18.76
N THR A 198 7.11 -6.12 -18.88
CA THR A 198 7.90 -5.71 -20.06
C THR A 198 8.94 -6.78 -20.36
N ILE A 199 9.26 -7.00 -21.65
CA ILE A 199 10.30 -7.97 -22.05
C ILE A 199 11.65 -7.64 -21.41
N ARG A 200 11.98 -6.34 -21.33
CA ARG A 200 13.20 -5.86 -20.67
C ARG A 200 13.26 -6.21 -19.18
N ALA A 201 12.17 -6.04 -18.43
CA ALA A 201 12.14 -6.39 -17.02
C ALA A 201 12.29 -7.91 -16.81
N LEU A 202 11.67 -8.72 -17.68
CA LEU A 202 11.79 -10.17 -17.63
C LEU A 202 13.21 -10.62 -17.99
N LYS A 203 13.85 -10.06 -19.02
CA LYS A 203 15.26 -10.30 -19.31
C LYS A 203 16.18 -9.91 -18.15
N TYR A 204 15.88 -8.80 -17.46
CA TYR A 204 16.62 -8.39 -16.27
C TYR A 204 16.50 -9.41 -15.13
N ASN A 205 15.30 -9.92 -14.87
CA ASN A 205 15.09 -11.03 -13.93
C ASN A 205 15.82 -12.32 -14.36
N GLY A 206 16.02 -12.50 -15.66
CA GLY A 206 16.85 -13.56 -16.24
C GLY A 206 18.37 -13.34 -16.13
N GLY A 207 18.81 -12.24 -15.52
CA GLY A 207 20.21 -11.93 -15.26
C GLY A 207 20.88 -10.96 -16.26
N VAL A 208 20.15 -10.40 -17.22
CA VAL A 208 20.73 -9.45 -18.18
C VAL A 208 20.99 -8.10 -17.49
N PRO A 209 22.21 -7.53 -17.56
CA PRO A 209 22.49 -6.21 -17.01
C PRO A 209 21.62 -5.13 -17.63
N LYS A 210 21.28 -4.10 -16.84
CA LYS A 210 20.40 -3.00 -17.28
C LYS A 210 20.84 -2.33 -18.60
N ALA A 211 22.15 -2.25 -18.85
CA ALA A 211 22.73 -1.65 -20.04
C ALA A 211 22.55 -2.48 -21.33
N GLU A 212 22.19 -3.76 -21.22
CA GLU A 212 22.18 -4.73 -22.33
C GLU A 212 20.77 -5.23 -22.69
N LEU A 213 19.72 -4.62 -22.10
CA LEU A 213 18.33 -5.08 -22.23
C LEU A 213 17.70 -4.86 -23.62
N THR A 214 18.36 -4.14 -24.52
CA THR A 214 17.82 -3.80 -25.86
C THR A 214 18.05 -4.88 -26.90
N ASN A 215 18.96 -5.82 -26.65
CA ASN A 215 19.24 -6.92 -27.58
C ASN A 215 18.24 -8.06 -27.35
N GLU A 216 17.83 -8.74 -28.42
CA GLU A 216 17.02 -9.95 -28.31
C GLU A 216 17.77 -11.00 -27.46
N ASN A 217 17.08 -11.58 -26.48
CA ASN A 217 17.64 -12.67 -25.68
C ASN A 217 16.53 -13.57 -25.12
N LEU A 218 16.06 -14.51 -25.94
CA LEU A 218 15.03 -15.48 -25.56
C LEU A 218 15.44 -16.39 -24.40
N ASP A 219 16.73 -16.70 -24.25
CA ASP A 219 17.21 -17.56 -23.16
C ASP A 219 17.14 -16.86 -21.81
N ALA A 220 17.53 -15.58 -21.75
CA ALA A 220 17.34 -14.76 -20.56
C ALA A 220 15.85 -14.53 -20.28
N LEU A 221 15.05 -14.27 -21.31
CA LEU A 221 13.61 -14.10 -21.16
C LEU A 221 12.96 -15.35 -20.55
N LYS A 222 13.29 -16.55 -21.06
CA LYS A 222 12.86 -17.85 -20.50
C LYS A 222 13.30 -18.04 -19.05
N LYS A 223 14.48 -17.58 -18.66
CA LYS A 223 14.95 -17.67 -17.28
C LYS A 223 14.20 -16.71 -16.34
N GLY A 224 13.91 -15.50 -16.80
CA GLY A 224 13.26 -14.48 -15.99
C GLY A 224 11.73 -14.51 -15.98
N ILE A 225 11.10 -15.25 -16.91
CA ILE A 225 9.64 -15.40 -17.00
C ILE A 225 9.03 -15.97 -15.71
N VAL A 226 9.82 -16.72 -14.93
CA VAL A 226 9.42 -17.30 -13.64
C VAL A 226 8.95 -16.24 -12.63
N ASN A 227 9.41 -14.99 -12.74
CA ASN A 227 8.88 -13.90 -11.92
C ASN A 227 7.43 -13.55 -12.29
N LEU A 228 7.12 -13.47 -13.59
CA LEU A 228 5.75 -13.26 -14.07
C LEU A 228 4.85 -14.44 -13.70
N GLU A 229 5.37 -15.66 -13.86
CA GLU A 229 4.69 -16.89 -13.45
C GLU A 229 4.26 -16.83 -11.99
N LYS A 230 5.18 -16.51 -11.08
CA LYS A 230 4.88 -16.45 -9.65
C LYS A 230 3.82 -15.40 -9.33
N HIS A 231 3.84 -14.25 -9.99
CA HIS A 231 2.79 -13.24 -9.82
C HIS A 231 1.42 -13.70 -10.36
N ILE A 232 1.38 -14.39 -11.51
CA ILE A 232 0.15 -15.00 -12.04
C ILE A 232 -0.43 -16.00 -11.03
N GLU A 233 0.40 -16.93 -10.55
CA GLU A 233 -0.01 -17.93 -9.55
C GLU A 233 -0.57 -17.26 -8.28
N ASN A 234 0.13 -16.25 -7.76
CA ASN A 234 -0.29 -15.53 -6.57
C ASN A 234 -1.65 -14.86 -6.76
N LEU A 235 -1.87 -14.17 -7.87
CA LEU A 235 -3.14 -13.51 -8.16
C LEU A 235 -4.28 -14.52 -8.32
N GLN A 236 -4.01 -15.68 -8.90
CA GLN A 236 -4.98 -16.77 -9.02
C GLN A 236 -5.38 -17.35 -7.65
N LYS A 237 -4.52 -17.31 -6.62
CA LYS A 237 -4.89 -17.73 -5.24
C LYS A 237 -6.03 -16.90 -4.64
N TYR A 238 -6.14 -15.64 -5.04
CA TYR A 238 -7.24 -14.75 -4.62
C TYR A 238 -8.54 -15.02 -5.36
N GLY A 239 -8.56 -15.92 -6.37
CA GLY A 239 -9.77 -16.22 -7.15
C GLY A 239 -10.18 -15.11 -8.11
N VAL A 240 -9.25 -14.20 -8.47
CA VAL A 240 -9.51 -13.07 -9.38
C VAL A 240 -9.00 -13.40 -10.78
N PRO A 241 -9.81 -13.21 -11.84
CA PRO A 241 -9.38 -13.35 -13.22
C PRO A 241 -8.21 -12.43 -13.59
N VAL A 242 -7.19 -12.96 -14.26
CA VAL A 242 -5.96 -12.23 -14.62
C VAL A 242 -5.88 -11.98 -16.12
N VAL A 243 -5.60 -10.72 -16.48
CA VAL A 243 -5.19 -10.28 -17.82
C VAL A 243 -3.73 -9.81 -17.73
N VAL A 244 -2.83 -10.41 -18.50
CA VAL A 244 -1.45 -9.94 -18.59
C VAL A 244 -1.34 -8.87 -19.66
N LYS A 245 -0.84 -7.70 -19.27
CA LYS A 245 -0.53 -6.59 -20.16
C LYS A 245 0.98 -6.52 -20.37
N LEU A 246 1.43 -6.66 -21.61
CA LEU A 246 2.82 -6.39 -21.97
C LEU A 246 2.93 -4.98 -22.54
N ASN A 247 3.67 -4.08 -21.88
CA ASN A 247 3.96 -2.77 -22.47
C ASN A 247 5.01 -2.95 -23.57
N SER A 248 4.68 -2.53 -24.78
CA SER A 248 5.57 -2.59 -25.95
C SER A 248 6.73 -1.59 -25.84
N PHE A 249 7.92 -2.02 -26.26
CA PHE A 249 9.07 -1.15 -26.52
C PHE A 249 9.61 -1.38 -27.93
N VAL A 250 10.17 -0.34 -28.54
CA VAL A 250 10.70 -0.36 -29.92
C VAL A 250 11.78 -1.43 -30.14
N THR A 251 12.49 -1.83 -29.08
CA THR A 251 13.55 -2.85 -29.13
C THR A 251 13.06 -4.27 -28.93
N ASP A 252 11.81 -4.46 -28.55
CA ASP A 252 11.25 -5.78 -28.28
C ASP A 252 10.99 -6.48 -29.62
N THR A 253 11.41 -7.75 -29.74
CA THR A 253 11.20 -8.50 -30.98
C THR A 253 9.86 -9.23 -30.96
N GLN A 254 9.36 -9.57 -32.16
CA GLN A 254 8.15 -10.38 -32.29
C GLN A 254 8.31 -11.74 -31.60
N ALA A 255 9.49 -12.36 -31.71
CA ALA A 255 9.77 -13.65 -31.09
C ALA A 255 9.71 -13.57 -29.56
N GLU A 256 10.24 -12.50 -28.95
CA GLU A 256 10.14 -12.27 -27.50
C GLU A 256 8.69 -12.04 -27.07
N THR A 257 7.93 -11.26 -27.85
CA THR A 257 6.51 -10.98 -27.59
C THR A 257 5.66 -12.24 -27.66
N ASP A 258 5.85 -13.05 -28.72
CA ASP A 258 5.12 -14.29 -28.94
C ASP A 258 5.43 -15.32 -27.84
N PHE A 259 6.68 -15.38 -27.38
CA PHE A 259 7.06 -16.22 -26.24
C PHE A 259 6.26 -15.87 -24.97
N VAL A 260 6.18 -14.58 -24.61
CA VAL A 260 5.43 -14.15 -23.41
C VAL A 260 3.93 -14.39 -23.60
N ARG A 261 3.38 -14.11 -24.80
CA ARG A 261 1.96 -14.36 -25.10
C ARG A 261 1.60 -15.82 -24.87
N ASN A 262 2.34 -16.74 -25.50
CA ASN A 262 2.09 -18.17 -25.40
C ASN A 262 2.21 -18.64 -23.93
N PHE A 263 3.24 -18.17 -23.22
CA PHE A 263 3.45 -18.50 -21.81
C PHE A 263 2.26 -18.12 -20.92
N CYS A 264 1.66 -16.95 -21.14
CA CYS A 264 0.50 -16.48 -20.38
C CYS A 264 -0.77 -17.26 -20.73
N GLN A 265 -0.99 -17.53 -22.02
CA GLN A 265 -2.15 -18.28 -22.50
C GLN A 265 -2.17 -19.74 -22.02
N GLU A 266 -1.01 -20.39 -21.99
CA GLU A 266 -0.84 -21.74 -21.42
C GLU A 266 -1.22 -21.82 -19.93
N ARG A 267 -1.21 -20.69 -19.22
CA ARG A 267 -1.57 -20.55 -17.79
C ARG A 267 -2.97 -19.97 -17.59
N GLY A 268 -3.80 -19.96 -18.62
CA GLY A 268 -5.21 -19.54 -18.54
C GLY A 268 -5.42 -18.03 -18.39
N CYS A 269 -4.38 -17.22 -18.59
CA CYS A 269 -4.46 -15.77 -18.57
C CYS A 269 -4.80 -15.23 -19.95
N GLU A 270 -5.64 -14.20 -20.01
CA GLU A 270 -5.69 -13.38 -21.22
C GLU A 270 -4.38 -12.59 -21.35
N PHE A 271 -4.04 -12.24 -22.58
CA PHE A 271 -2.85 -11.46 -22.89
C PHE A 271 -3.21 -10.32 -23.84
N ALA A 272 -2.64 -9.14 -23.59
CA ALA A 272 -2.72 -8.00 -24.50
C ALA A 272 -1.37 -7.29 -24.61
N LEU A 273 -0.97 -6.97 -25.84
CA LEU A 273 0.11 -6.00 -26.08
C LEU A 273 -0.46 -4.58 -25.91
N SER A 274 0.31 -3.69 -25.29
CA SER A 274 -0.12 -2.33 -25.02
C SER A 274 0.87 -1.31 -25.57
N GLU A 275 0.35 -0.40 -26.37
CA GLU A 275 1.09 0.72 -26.98
C GLU A 275 0.56 2.08 -26.49
N VAL A 276 -0.14 2.12 -25.34
CA VAL A 276 -0.79 3.34 -24.82
C VAL A 276 0.16 4.51 -24.59
N TRP A 277 1.45 4.26 -24.38
CA TRP A 277 2.46 5.31 -24.23
C TRP A 277 2.67 6.08 -25.54
N GLU A 278 2.67 5.39 -26.67
CA GLU A 278 2.91 6.00 -27.99
C GLU A 278 1.59 6.44 -28.65
N LYS A 279 0.53 5.63 -28.51
CA LYS A 279 -0.71 5.75 -29.29
C LYS A 279 -1.94 6.18 -28.45
N GLY A 280 -1.74 6.56 -27.19
CA GLY A 280 -2.85 6.93 -26.30
C GLY A 280 -3.86 5.79 -26.12
N GLY A 281 -5.15 6.12 -25.98
CA GLY A 281 -6.23 5.15 -25.82
C GLY A 281 -6.31 4.14 -26.97
N GLN A 282 -5.95 4.54 -28.19
CA GLN A 282 -5.93 3.64 -29.35
C GLN A 282 -4.95 2.46 -29.16
N GLY A 283 -3.82 2.69 -28.50
CA GLY A 283 -2.85 1.64 -28.17
C GLY A 283 -3.26 0.73 -27.01
N GLY A 284 -4.43 0.98 -26.41
CA GLY A 284 -4.99 0.21 -25.30
C GLY A 284 -6.27 -0.56 -25.65
N VAL A 285 -6.74 -0.50 -26.89
CA VAL A 285 -8.00 -1.14 -27.32
C VAL A 285 -7.95 -2.65 -27.11
N GLU A 286 -6.87 -3.33 -27.51
CA GLU A 286 -6.71 -4.78 -27.29
C GLU A 286 -6.81 -5.14 -25.80
N LEU A 287 -6.15 -4.36 -24.93
CA LEU A 287 -6.24 -4.56 -23.48
C LEU A 287 -7.67 -4.35 -22.97
N ALA A 288 -8.34 -3.29 -23.42
CA ALA A 288 -9.72 -3.00 -23.01
C ALA A 288 -10.66 -4.13 -23.44
N GLU A 289 -10.53 -4.64 -24.67
CA GLU A 289 -11.31 -5.78 -25.16
C GLU A 289 -11.06 -7.06 -24.34
N LYS A 290 -9.80 -7.33 -23.96
CA LYS A 290 -9.47 -8.46 -23.07
C LYS A 290 -10.05 -8.31 -21.67
N VAL A 291 -10.01 -7.10 -21.11
CA VAL A 291 -10.64 -6.80 -19.81
C VAL A 291 -12.15 -7.00 -19.91
N LEU A 292 -12.82 -6.44 -20.93
CA LEU A 292 -14.25 -6.62 -21.14
C LEU A 292 -14.63 -8.09 -21.30
N TYR A 293 -13.88 -8.85 -22.11
CA TYR A 293 -14.08 -10.29 -22.26
C TYR A 293 -14.01 -11.02 -20.92
N VAL A 294 -13.03 -10.69 -20.08
CA VAL A 294 -12.90 -11.28 -18.74
C VAL A 294 -14.08 -10.93 -17.85
N LEU A 295 -14.51 -9.67 -17.84
CA LEU A 295 -15.66 -9.21 -17.04
C LEU A 295 -16.97 -9.88 -17.47
N GLU A 296 -17.14 -10.18 -18.76
CA GLU A 296 -18.34 -10.82 -19.31
C GLU A 296 -18.35 -12.34 -19.17
N ASN A 297 -17.19 -12.99 -19.28
CA ASN A 297 -17.10 -14.45 -19.47
C ASN A 297 -16.40 -15.20 -18.32
N LYS A 298 -15.77 -14.49 -17.37
CA LYS A 298 -15.15 -15.08 -16.17
C LYS A 298 -15.79 -14.49 -14.93
N THR A 299 -15.90 -15.30 -13.88
CA THR A 299 -16.43 -14.87 -12.58
C THR A 299 -15.29 -14.72 -11.60
N SER A 300 -15.23 -13.60 -10.88
CA SER A 300 -14.33 -13.44 -9.74
C SER A 300 -14.94 -14.13 -8.51
N GLU A 301 -14.16 -15.03 -7.91
CA GLU A 301 -14.47 -15.68 -6.63
C GLU A 301 -13.55 -15.11 -5.54
N PHE A 302 -13.44 -13.78 -5.53
CA PHE A 302 -12.51 -13.07 -4.67
C PHE A 302 -12.59 -13.51 -3.21
N LYS A 303 -11.45 -13.89 -2.65
CA LYS A 303 -11.27 -14.15 -1.22
C LYS A 303 -9.91 -13.63 -0.73
N PRO A 304 -9.82 -13.08 0.48
CA PRO A 304 -8.54 -12.78 1.11
C PRO A 304 -7.68 -14.04 1.29
N LEU A 305 -6.37 -13.87 1.41
CA LEU A 305 -5.40 -14.99 1.50
C LEU A 305 -5.54 -15.77 2.81
N TYR A 306 -5.91 -15.08 3.89
CA TYR A 306 -5.99 -15.63 5.25
C TYR A 306 -7.16 -15.06 6.04
N GLU A 307 -7.63 -15.79 7.04
CA GLU A 307 -8.68 -15.33 7.96
C GLU A 307 -8.16 -14.36 9.04
N ASP A 308 -9.03 -13.48 9.54
CA ASP A 308 -8.71 -12.57 10.65
C ASP A 308 -8.36 -13.32 11.95
N SER A 309 -8.88 -14.54 12.12
CA SER A 309 -8.74 -15.39 13.30
C SER A 309 -7.33 -15.99 13.48
N LEU A 310 -6.51 -16.00 12.42
CA LEU A 310 -5.14 -16.50 12.50
C LEU A 310 -4.27 -15.64 13.41
N SER A 311 -3.29 -16.25 14.07
CA SER A 311 -2.28 -15.50 14.83
C SER A 311 -1.48 -14.58 13.91
N LEU A 312 -0.89 -13.51 14.46
CA LEU A 312 -0.09 -12.60 13.62
C LEU A 312 1.07 -13.33 12.94
N LYS A 313 1.68 -14.31 13.63
CA LYS A 313 2.74 -15.13 13.04
C LYS A 313 2.26 -16.00 11.91
N ASP A 314 1.08 -16.60 12.03
CA ASP A 314 0.52 -17.45 10.99
C ASP A 314 0.13 -16.62 9.76
N LYS A 315 -0.38 -15.40 9.96
CA LYS A 315 -0.62 -14.44 8.86
C LYS A 315 0.68 -14.08 8.14
N ILE A 316 1.71 -13.68 8.88
CA ILE A 316 3.04 -13.36 8.32
C ILE A 316 3.62 -14.57 7.58
N ASN A 317 3.54 -15.77 8.17
CA ASN A 317 4.01 -17.00 7.56
C ASN A 317 3.24 -17.32 6.28
N THR A 318 1.91 -17.17 6.28
CA THR A 318 1.06 -17.40 5.11
C THR A 318 1.46 -16.49 3.95
N VAL A 319 1.62 -15.17 4.18
CA VAL A 319 2.10 -14.27 3.11
C VAL A 319 3.49 -14.69 2.63
N ALA A 320 4.40 -15.01 3.55
CA ALA A 320 5.77 -15.39 3.19
C ALA A 320 5.83 -16.68 2.33
N THR A 321 5.10 -17.72 2.72
CA THR A 321 5.15 -19.02 2.03
C THR A 321 4.29 -19.01 0.77
N GLU A 322 3.10 -18.41 0.82
CA GLU A 322 2.16 -18.44 -0.30
C GLU A 322 2.49 -17.41 -1.38
N ILE A 323 2.81 -16.17 -1.00
CA ILE A 323 3.06 -15.07 -1.94
C ILE A 323 4.54 -15.00 -2.32
N TYR A 324 5.45 -14.99 -1.34
CA TYR A 324 6.88 -14.84 -1.65
C TYR A 324 7.56 -16.16 -2.03
N GLY A 325 6.99 -17.30 -1.66
CA GLY A 325 7.61 -18.61 -1.86
C GLY A 325 8.79 -18.87 -0.92
N ALA A 326 8.79 -18.25 0.27
CA ALA A 326 9.77 -18.53 1.31
C ALA A 326 9.52 -19.90 1.94
N ASP A 327 10.58 -20.55 2.43
CA ASP A 327 10.46 -21.80 3.21
C ASP A 327 9.78 -21.58 4.57
N GLY A 328 9.81 -20.34 5.08
CA GLY A 328 9.21 -19.95 6.35
C GLY A 328 9.74 -18.60 6.86
N VAL A 329 9.46 -18.30 8.13
CA VAL A 329 9.79 -17.01 8.75
C VAL A 329 10.57 -17.22 10.04
N THR A 330 11.70 -16.52 10.18
CA THR A 330 12.47 -16.47 11.44
C THR A 330 12.26 -15.11 12.11
N TYR A 331 11.98 -15.13 13.41
CA TYR A 331 11.75 -13.92 14.20
C TYR A 331 12.93 -13.63 15.12
N SER A 332 13.33 -12.35 15.19
CA SER A 332 14.26 -11.90 16.22
C SER A 332 13.57 -11.86 17.59
N ALA A 333 14.33 -11.91 18.69
CA ALA A 333 13.77 -11.81 20.04
C ALA A 333 12.96 -10.51 20.26
N ALA A 334 13.34 -9.42 19.58
CA ALA A 334 12.60 -8.15 19.62
C ALA A 334 11.24 -8.26 18.90
N ALA A 335 11.21 -8.89 17.71
CA ALA A 335 9.97 -9.10 16.96
C ALA A 335 9.01 -10.04 17.71
N GLU A 336 9.54 -11.12 18.29
CA GLU A 336 8.78 -12.05 19.14
C GLU A 336 8.06 -11.34 20.29
N LYS A 337 8.79 -10.49 21.01
CA LYS A 337 8.24 -9.71 22.12
C LYS A 337 7.17 -8.72 21.64
N GLU A 338 7.39 -8.05 20.52
CA GLU A 338 6.46 -7.06 20.01
C GLU A 338 5.18 -7.70 19.45
N LEU A 339 5.27 -8.82 18.72
CA LEU A 339 4.09 -9.56 18.23
C LEU A 339 3.20 -10.00 19.40
N LYS A 340 3.81 -10.57 20.45
CA LYS A 340 3.08 -10.95 21.67
C LYS A 340 2.40 -9.74 22.30
N ARG A 341 3.10 -8.61 22.40
CA ARG A 341 2.55 -7.36 22.94
C ARG A 341 1.37 -6.85 22.11
N ILE A 342 1.46 -6.88 20.78
CA ILE A 342 0.37 -6.45 19.88
C ILE A 342 -0.86 -7.34 20.07
N GLU A 343 -0.68 -8.65 20.26
CA GLU A 343 -1.79 -9.57 20.58
C GLU A 343 -2.39 -9.27 21.96
N GLU A 344 -1.56 -9.03 22.99
CA GLU A 344 -2.00 -8.63 24.33
C GLU A 344 -2.75 -7.29 24.34
N LEU A 345 -2.45 -6.39 23.40
CA LEU A 345 -3.19 -5.14 23.16
C LEU A 345 -4.53 -5.35 22.41
N GLY A 346 -4.90 -6.59 22.08
CA GLY A 346 -6.14 -6.93 21.40
C GLY A 346 -6.11 -6.70 19.89
N MET A 347 -4.93 -6.56 19.29
CA MET A 347 -4.75 -6.28 17.86
C MET A 347 -4.41 -7.54 17.04
N GLY A 348 -4.47 -8.73 17.64
CA GLY A 348 -4.13 -10.00 16.95
C GLY A 348 -4.99 -10.31 15.71
N ASN A 349 -6.21 -9.76 15.66
CA ASN A 349 -7.13 -9.96 14.54
C ASN A 349 -6.88 -9.00 13.37
N PHE A 350 -5.93 -8.07 13.46
CA PHE A 350 -5.66 -7.11 12.38
C PHE A 350 -4.96 -7.82 11.20
N PRO A 351 -5.11 -7.29 9.97
CA PRO A 351 -4.34 -7.78 8.84
C PRO A 351 -2.85 -7.39 8.99
N VAL A 352 -1.98 -8.16 8.32
CA VAL A 352 -0.53 -8.00 8.27
C VAL A 352 -0.11 -7.45 6.93
#